data_AF-K0EZI2-F1
#
_entry.id   AF-K0EZI2-F1
#
_cell.length_a   1.000
_cell.length_b   1.000
_cell.length_c   1.000
_cell.angle_alpha   90.00
_cell.angle_beta   90.00
_cell.angle_gamma   90.00
#
_symmetry.space_group_name_H-M   'P 1'
#
loop_
_entity.id
_entity.type
_entity.pdbx_description
1 polymer ?
#
loop_
_entity_poly.entity_id
_entity_poly.type
_entity_poly.pdbx_seq_one_letter_code
_entity_poly.pdbx_strand_id
1 'polypeptide(L)'
;MSIETIPTSTSALDDVTGLLSRCAADDAADSVRELIRAAGATLIFSRHHWLRFDGTWHGRKEFRDALTVVEARPYGTWTEADAELVLGLAVLRRAGIGLEQLDGEFSLRAVRAVLAQRLGGYLLSIGQPRTLDHLPLLELADRTRMVREHVERDYFRYSVIDGAKWHRTEGLLARAQVSWTELPGQVVEGLTEIAPGLPDTRVAARWLPAATRQCLTARGQSKELVEALMRCAVRDRALAVDHVTVTCVRGVLLDRPGELDASDQFFTHTVIDEGLALARFAEQLGHESEQRLRATLRARMIKLKRKAVVNYFGDGCLRGEWVEKAADNMIFFNEDTHYRGHQTVGCSTGGRSAFEVSYHRDRAEHTLPPMMGDFRVVRLSHDPERRFAVDNLRHVIRYAQWVRLVVQETFRAGGVLELLPSEQAGSAGCTR
;
A
#
# COMPACT_ATOMS: atom_id res chain seq x y z
N MET A 1 6.12 -10.49 -27.74
CA MET A 1 5.04 -11.49 -27.69
C MET A 1 3.77 -10.77 -28.08
N SER A 2 3.12 -11.16 -29.18
CA SER A 2 1.74 -10.73 -29.44
C SER A 2 0.88 -11.37 -28.34
N ILE A 3 -0.06 -10.60 -27.77
CA ILE A 3 -1.09 -11.15 -26.85
C ILE A 3 -2.17 -11.83 -27.72
N GLU A 4 -1.74 -12.61 -28.72
CA GLU A 4 -2.66 -13.38 -29.55
C GLU A 4 -3.09 -14.60 -28.73
N THR A 5 -4.38 -14.66 -28.44
CA THR A 5 -5.09 -15.71 -27.69
C THR A 5 -4.68 -15.83 -26.21
N ILE A 6 -5.20 -14.94 -25.37
CA ILE A 6 -5.40 -15.23 -23.95
C ILE A 6 -6.34 -16.45 -23.88
N PRO A 7 -5.91 -17.63 -23.40
CA PRO A 7 -6.77 -18.80 -23.33
C PRO A 7 -7.94 -18.54 -22.38
N THR A 8 -9.16 -18.77 -22.86
CA THR A 8 -10.36 -18.79 -22.03
C THR A 8 -10.46 -20.19 -21.40
N SER A 9 -10.00 -20.37 -20.17
CA SER A 9 -10.15 -21.67 -19.48
C SER A 9 -11.00 -21.55 -18.21
N THR A 10 -11.87 -22.56 -18.05
CA THR A 10 -12.75 -22.87 -16.90
C THR A 10 -13.97 -21.96 -16.66
N SER A 11 -14.93 -22.05 -17.58
CA SER A 11 -16.35 -21.70 -17.35
C SER A 11 -17.01 -22.81 -16.53
N ALA A 12 -17.59 -22.46 -15.37
CA ALA A 12 -18.83 -23.09 -14.92
C ALA A 12 -19.50 -22.37 -13.73
N LEU A 13 -18.84 -21.54 -12.91
CA LEU A 13 -19.50 -20.78 -11.81
C LEU A 13 -20.00 -19.41 -12.29
N ASP A 14 -20.99 -19.40 -13.17
CA ASP A 14 -21.44 -18.13 -13.76
C ASP A 14 -22.60 -17.47 -13.00
N ASP A 15 -23.27 -18.21 -12.13
CA ASP A 15 -24.38 -17.73 -11.30
C ASP A 15 -24.49 -18.48 -9.95
N VAL A 16 -25.31 -17.92 -9.04
CA VAL A 16 -25.67 -18.52 -7.74
C VAL A 16 -26.23 -19.94 -7.94
N THR A 17 -27.08 -20.12 -8.95
CA THR A 17 -27.69 -21.41 -9.30
C THR A 17 -26.67 -22.50 -9.58
N GLY A 18 -25.61 -22.19 -10.34
CA GLY A 18 -24.55 -23.10 -10.72
C GLY A 18 -23.55 -23.38 -9.60
N LEU A 19 -23.42 -22.47 -8.62
CA LEU A 19 -22.72 -22.79 -7.37
C LEU A 19 -23.55 -23.76 -6.52
N LEU A 20 -24.83 -23.43 -6.27
CA LEU A 20 -25.75 -24.28 -5.49
C LEU A 20 -25.87 -25.69 -6.11
N SER A 21 -26.01 -25.78 -7.43
CA SER A 21 -26.14 -27.06 -8.15
C SER A 21 -24.90 -27.94 -8.02
N ARG A 22 -23.69 -27.36 -7.99
CA ARG A 22 -22.45 -28.12 -7.74
C ARG A 22 -22.28 -28.50 -6.28
N CYS A 23 -22.67 -27.62 -5.37
CA CYS A 23 -22.64 -27.86 -3.93
C CYS A 23 -23.57 -29.01 -3.52
N ALA A 24 -24.66 -29.22 -4.26
CA ALA A 24 -25.57 -30.35 -4.08
C ALA A 24 -25.03 -31.70 -4.59
N ALA A 25 -23.95 -31.70 -5.39
CA ALA A 25 -23.27 -32.92 -5.81
C ALA A 25 -22.14 -33.23 -4.80
N ASP A 26 -22.24 -34.36 -4.08
CA ASP A 26 -21.31 -34.74 -2.99
C ASP A 26 -19.83 -34.79 -3.42
N ASP A 27 -19.54 -35.04 -4.70
CA ASP A 27 -18.19 -35.17 -5.26
C ASP A 27 -17.38 -33.85 -5.34
N ALA A 28 -17.96 -32.70 -4.98
CA ALA A 28 -17.31 -31.38 -5.07
C ALA A 28 -16.88 -30.78 -3.72
N ALA A 29 -16.97 -31.53 -2.61
CA ALA A 29 -16.77 -30.98 -1.25
C ALA A 29 -15.42 -30.27 -1.06
N ASP A 30 -14.34 -30.77 -1.69
CA ASP A 30 -13.02 -30.15 -1.62
C ASP A 30 -12.97 -28.82 -2.40
N SER A 31 -13.57 -28.76 -3.58
CA SER A 31 -13.67 -27.51 -4.35
C SER A 31 -14.47 -26.43 -3.62
N VAL A 32 -15.52 -26.81 -2.90
CA VAL A 32 -16.29 -25.86 -2.09
C VAL A 32 -15.48 -25.37 -0.88
N ARG A 33 -14.74 -26.25 -0.19
CA ARG A 33 -13.83 -25.84 0.89
C ARG A 33 -12.74 -24.89 0.39
N GLU A 34 -12.17 -25.16 -0.79
CA GLU A 34 -11.21 -24.27 -1.43
C GLU A 34 -11.83 -22.90 -1.76
N LEU A 35 -13.09 -22.87 -2.21
CA LEU A 35 -13.83 -21.65 -2.48
C LEU A 35 -14.08 -20.83 -1.21
N ILE A 36 -14.50 -21.47 -0.12
CA ILE A 36 -14.68 -20.82 1.19
C ILE A 36 -13.34 -20.29 1.72
N ARG A 37 -12.27 -21.08 1.62
CA ARG A 37 -10.92 -20.63 2.00
C ARG A 37 -10.48 -19.41 1.20
N ALA A 38 -10.72 -19.41 -0.11
CA ALA A 38 -10.44 -18.27 -0.98
C ALA A 38 -11.29 -17.05 -0.63
N ALA A 39 -12.58 -17.24 -0.31
CA ALA A 39 -13.48 -16.18 0.16
C ALA A 39 -12.97 -15.54 1.47
N GLY A 40 -12.57 -16.35 2.44
CA GLY A 40 -12.04 -15.90 3.73
C GLY A 40 -10.77 -15.06 3.60
N ALA A 41 -9.94 -15.36 2.61
CA ALA A 41 -8.73 -14.60 2.30
C ALA A 41 -9.01 -13.14 1.89
N THR A 42 -10.17 -12.86 1.29
CA THR A 42 -10.59 -11.48 0.93
C THR A 42 -10.89 -10.64 2.18
N LEU A 43 -11.20 -11.27 3.33
CA LEU A 43 -11.66 -10.61 4.55
C LEU A 43 -10.53 -10.22 5.52
N ILE A 44 -9.26 -10.37 5.15
CA ILE A 44 -8.13 -10.20 6.07
C ILE A 44 -7.91 -8.74 6.53
N PHE A 45 -8.41 -7.72 5.81
CA PHE A 45 -7.95 -6.33 5.99
C PHE A 45 -9.01 -5.24 6.19
N SER A 46 -8.87 -4.35 7.20
CA SER A 46 -9.77 -3.21 7.52
C SER A 46 -10.98 -3.53 8.39
N ARG A 47 -11.24 -2.63 9.35
CA ARG A 47 -12.42 -2.67 10.23
C ARG A 47 -13.47 -1.60 9.87
N HIS A 48 -13.16 -0.68 8.95
CA HIS A 48 -13.94 0.56 8.77
C HIS A 48 -14.73 0.62 7.45
N HIS A 49 -14.68 -0.44 6.64
CA HIS A 49 -15.43 -0.49 5.40
C HIS A 49 -16.69 -1.32 5.63
N TRP A 50 -17.84 -0.71 5.38
CA TRP A 50 -19.18 -1.27 5.55
C TRP A 50 -19.85 -1.37 4.19
N LEU A 51 -20.51 -2.49 3.94
CA LEU A 51 -21.28 -2.72 2.72
C LEU A 51 -22.66 -3.22 3.08
N ARG A 52 -23.66 -2.79 2.33
CA ARG A 52 -24.98 -3.41 2.38
C ARG A 52 -24.91 -4.80 1.75
N PHE A 53 -25.34 -5.81 2.47
CA PHE A 53 -25.51 -7.18 2.00
C PHE A 53 -26.82 -7.71 2.57
N ASP A 54 -27.65 -8.32 1.72
CA ASP A 54 -29.00 -8.77 2.08
C ASP A 54 -29.83 -7.69 2.83
N GLY A 55 -29.78 -6.45 2.33
CA GLY A 55 -30.52 -5.32 2.89
C GLY A 55 -29.96 -4.71 4.18
N THR A 56 -28.95 -5.31 4.82
CA THR A 56 -28.37 -4.80 6.07
C THR A 56 -26.89 -4.43 5.93
N TRP A 57 -26.35 -3.61 6.83
CA TRP A 57 -24.95 -3.17 6.76
C TRP A 57 -24.04 -4.16 7.48
N HIS A 58 -23.04 -4.66 6.77
CA HIS A 58 -22.03 -5.58 7.28
C HIS A 58 -20.64 -4.97 7.18
N GLY A 59 -19.88 -5.08 8.26
CA GLY A 59 -18.44 -4.92 8.26
C GLY A 59 -17.75 -6.26 7.98
N ARG A 60 -16.41 -6.24 7.92
CA ARG A 60 -15.63 -7.46 7.63
C ARG A 60 -15.71 -8.52 8.72
N LYS A 61 -15.98 -8.13 9.97
CA LYS A 61 -16.17 -9.09 11.05
C LYS A 61 -17.46 -9.86 10.80
N GLU A 62 -18.54 -9.15 10.47
CA GLU A 62 -19.86 -9.70 10.17
C GLU A 62 -19.80 -10.62 8.93
N PHE A 63 -19.07 -10.22 7.87
CA PHE A 63 -18.83 -11.12 6.73
C PHE A 63 -18.03 -12.38 7.09
N ARG A 64 -17.07 -12.27 8.02
CA ARG A 64 -16.28 -13.42 8.48
C ARG A 64 -17.12 -14.36 9.32
N ASP A 65 -17.89 -13.80 10.25
CA ASP A 65 -18.82 -14.54 11.11
C ASP A 65 -19.85 -15.26 10.22
N ALA A 66 -20.40 -14.58 9.20
CA ALA A 66 -21.29 -15.18 8.21
C ALA A 66 -20.61 -16.32 7.42
N LEU A 67 -19.37 -16.13 6.95
CA LEU A 67 -18.63 -17.17 6.22
C LEU A 67 -18.36 -18.42 7.10
N THR A 68 -18.03 -18.23 8.37
CA THR A 68 -17.87 -19.33 9.33
C THR A 68 -19.18 -20.08 9.56
N VAL A 69 -20.31 -19.38 9.63
CA VAL A 69 -21.64 -20.01 9.74
C VAL A 69 -22.03 -20.77 8.46
N VAL A 70 -21.68 -20.25 7.28
CA VAL A 70 -21.86 -20.93 5.99
C VAL A 70 -21.01 -22.20 5.91
N GLU A 71 -19.74 -22.13 6.32
CA GLU A 71 -18.80 -23.26 6.33
C GLU A 71 -19.25 -24.41 7.24
N ALA A 72 -19.88 -24.09 8.38
CA ALA A 72 -20.37 -25.09 9.33
C ALA A 72 -21.68 -25.78 8.90
N ARG A 73 -22.39 -25.27 7.89
CA ARG A 73 -23.68 -25.81 7.42
C ARG A 73 -23.50 -26.80 6.28
N PRO A 74 -24.35 -27.85 6.19
CA PRO A 74 -24.39 -28.71 5.01
C PRO A 74 -24.69 -27.90 3.75
N TYR A 75 -23.97 -28.18 2.66
CA TYR A 75 -24.06 -27.45 1.40
C TYR A 75 -25.47 -27.41 0.79
N GLY A 76 -26.24 -28.49 0.92
CA GLY A 76 -27.64 -28.53 0.47
C GLY A 76 -28.60 -27.62 1.24
N THR A 77 -28.14 -26.93 2.29
CA THR A 77 -28.93 -25.98 3.10
C THR A 77 -28.56 -24.52 2.85
N TRP A 78 -27.67 -24.26 1.89
CA TRP A 78 -27.26 -22.90 1.54
C TRP A 78 -28.39 -22.15 0.85
N THR A 79 -28.59 -20.91 1.30
CA THR A 79 -29.50 -19.95 0.65
C THR A 79 -28.80 -19.28 -0.53
N GLU A 80 -29.57 -18.53 -1.34
CA GLU A 80 -29.00 -17.71 -2.41
C GLU A 80 -28.01 -16.66 -1.86
N ALA A 81 -28.30 -16.08 -0.69
CA ALA A 81 -27.38 -15.14 -0.02
C ALA A 81 -26.07 -15.82 0.37
N ASP A 82 -26.12 -17.06 0.90
CA ASP A 82 -24.92 -17.82 1.26
C ASP A 82 -24.03 -18.06 0.03
N ALA A 83 -24.63 -18.48 -1.08
CA ALA A 83 -23.94 -18.69 -2.34
C ALA A 83 -23.38 -17.39 -2.93
N GLU A 84 -24.13 -16.27 -2.87
CA GLU A 84 -23.66 -14.95 -3.30
C GLU A 84 -22.46 -14.48 -2.45
N LEU A 85 -22.51 -14.65 -1.13
CA LEU A 85 -21.41 -14.31 -0.22
C LEU A 85 -20.13 -15.05 -0.61
N VAL A 86 -20.21 -16.39 -0.71
CA VAL A 86 -19.04 -17.23 -1.01
C VAL A 86 -18.52 -16.95 -2.41
N LEU A 87 -19.40 -16.92 -3.42
CA LEU A 87 -19.01 -16.70 -4.81
C LEU A 87 -18.43 -15.29 -5.01
N GLY A 88 -19.08 -14.25 -4.51
CA GLY A 88 -18.63 -12.87 -4.67
C GLY A 88 -17.26 -12.64 -4.03
N LEU A 89 -17.04 -13.13 -2.80
CA LEU A 89 -15.74 -13.00 -2.13
C LEU A 89 -14.64 -13.80 -2.83
N ALA A 90 -14.95 -15.00 -3.34
CA ALA A 90 -14.00 -15.81 -4.08
C ALA A 90 -13.67 -15.23 -5.46
N VAL A 91 -14.65 -14.64 -6.15
CA VAL A 91 -14.47 -13.93 -7.43
C VAL A 91 -13.57 -12.70 -7.23
N LEU A 92 -13.83 -11.89 -6.21
CA LEU A 92 -12.95 -10.77 -5.85
C LEU A 92 -11.53 -11.25 -5.54
N ARG A 93 -11.41 -12.35 -4.78
CA ARG A 93 -10.11 -12.96 -4.47
C ARG A 93 -9.35 -13.35 -5.73
N ARG A 94 -10.03 -14.05 -6.64
CA ARG A 94 -9.51 -14.57 -7.90
C ARG A 94 -9.03 -13.44 -8.80
N ALA A 95 -9.81 -12.36 -8.89
CA ALA A 95 -9.43 -11.14 -9.60
C ALA A 95 -8.34 -10.33 -8.87
N GLY A 96 -8.04 -10.64 -7.61
CA GLY A 96 -7.17 -9.85 -6.74
C GLY A 96 -7.71 -8.43 -6.51
N ILE A 97 -9.02 -8.28 -6.35
CA ILE A 97 -9.70 -7.02 -6.02
C ILE A 97 -10.06 -7.02 -4.54
N GLY A 98 -9.81 -5.89 -3.87
CA GLY A 98 -10.17 -5.71 -2.46
C GLY A 98 -11.68 -5.46 -2.31
N LEU A 99 -12.27 -5.98 -1.21
CA LEU A 99 -13.67 -5.70 -0.87
C LEU A 99 -13.95 -4.19 -0.78
N GLU A 100 -12.96 -3.40 -0.38
CA GLU A 100 -13.07 -1.93 -0.26
C GLU A 100 -13.27 -1.18 -1.59
N GLN A 101 -13.19 -1.87 -2.74
CA GLN A 101 -13.46 -1.30 -4.06
C GLN A 101 -14.92 -1.42 -4.48
N LEU A 102 -15.74 -2.10 -3.68
CA LEU A 102 -17.19 -2.03 -3.83
C LEU A 102 -17.69 -0.75 -3.18
N ASP A 103 -18.61 -0.04 -3.85
CA ASP A 103 -19.23 1.17 -3.31
C ASP A 103 -20.61 0.84 -2.75
N GLY A 104 -20.72 0.86 -1.41
CA GLY A 104 -21.98 0.81 -0.68
C GLY A 104 -22.70 -0.55 -0.61
N GLU A 105 -22.47 -1.48 -1.54
CA GLU A 105 -23.17 -2.78 -1.60
C GLU A 105 -22.25 -3.94 -1.97
N PHE A 106 -22.48 -5.10 -1.34
CA PHE A 106 -21.95 -6.38 -1.77
C PHE A 106 -23.09 -7.19 -2.42
N SER A 107 -22.98 -7.40 -3.73
CA SER A 107 -23.81 -8.32 -4.51
C SER A 107 -23.04 -8.80 -5.74
N LEU A 108 -23.42 -9.91 -6.37
CA LEU A 108 -22.73 -10.38 -7.59
C LEU A 108 -22.80 -9.34 -8.73
N ARG A 109 -23.89 -8.57 -8.78
CA ARG A 109 -24.04 -7.44 -9.71
C ARG A 109 -22.98 -6.37 -9.46
N ALA A 110 -22.77 -5.97 -8.20
CA ALA A 110 -21.76 -4.99 -7.84
C ALA A 110 -20.33 -5.51 -8.14
N VAL A 111 -20.06 -6.78 -7.81
CA VAL A 111 -18.78 -7.45 -8.12
C VAL A 111 -18.52 -7.46 -9.63
N ARG A 112 -19.50 -7.87 -10.44
CA ARG A 112 -19.39 -7.85 -11.91
C ARG A 112 -19.11 -6.44 -12.43
N ALA A 113 -19.84 -5.43 -11.94
CA ALA A 113 -19.66 -4.04 -12.39
C ALA A 113 -18.24 -3.53 -12.12
N VAL A 114 -17.70 -3.77 -10.92
CA VAL A 114 -16.33 -3.37 -10.56
C VAL A 114 -15.29 -4.11 -11.40
N LEU A 115 -15.48 -5.41 -11.65
CA LEU A 115 -14.58 -6.18 -12.51
C LEU A 115 -14.61 -5.70 -13.96
N ALA A 116 -15.80 -5.46 -14.52
CA ALA A 116 -15.95 -4.96 -15.88
C ALA A 116 -15.31 -3.57 -16.03
N GLN A 117 -15.58 -2.66 -15.09
CA GLN A 117 -14.93 -1.35 -15.06
C GLN A 117 -13.41 -1.47 -14.99
N ARG A 118 -12.89 -2.36 -14.13
CA ARG A 118 -11.45 -2.57 -13.97
C ARG A 118 -10.80 -3.12 -15.23
N LEU A 119 -11.34 -4.20 -15.78
CA LEU A 119 -10.82 -4.81 -17.00
C LEU A 119 -10.89 -3.82 -18.17
N GLY A 120 -11.99 -3.06 -18.30
CA GLY A 120 -12.12 -2.03 -19.32
C GLY A 120 -11.12 -0.88 -19.20
N GLY A 121 -10.77 -0.49 -17.97
CA GLY A 121 -9.67 0.44 -17.70
C GLY A 121 -8.32 -0.13 -18.12
N TYR A 122 -8.04 -1.37 -17.71
CA TYR A 122 -6.79 -2.06 -18.04
C TYR A 122 -6.60 -2.25 -19.55
N LEU A 123 -7.60 -2.78 -20.25
CA LEU A 123 -7.55 -2.99 -21.71
C LEU A 123 -7.30 -1.67 -22.44
N LEU A 124 -8.00 -0.59 -22.06
CA LEU A 124 -7.76 0.72 -22.64
C LEU A 124 -6.30 1.19 -22.44
N SER A 125 -5.75 1.02 -21.24
CA SER A 125 -4.37 1.43 -20.93
C SER A 125 -3.30 0.70 -21.73
N ILE A 126 -3.57 -0.52 -22.20
CA ILE A 126 -2.65 -1.30 -23.05
C ILE A 126 -3.05 -1.29 -24.53
N GLY A 127 -3.96 -0.39 -24.94
CA GLY A 127 -4.39 -0.24 -26.33
C GLY A 127 -5.23 -1.40 -26.88
N GLN A 128 -5.87 -2.18 -26.02
CA GLN A 128 -6.75 -3.30 -26.40
C GLN A 128 -8.22 -2.86 -26.41
N PRO A 129 -9.07 -3.44 -27.30
CA PRO A 129 -10.48 -3.11 -27.36
C PRO A 129 -11.23 -3.55 -26.09
N ARG A 130 -12.20 -2.74 -25.66
CA ARG A 130 -13.11 -3.06 -24.55
C ARG A 130 -14.20 -4.02 -25.02
N THR A 131 -13.92 -5.32 -25.12
CA THR A 131 -14.95 -6.34 -25.34
C THR A 131 -15.18 -7.11 -24.04
N LEU A 132 -16.18 -6.68 -23.26
CA LEU A 132 -16.37 -7.13 -21.86
C LEU A 132 -17.74 -7.79 -21.60
N ASP A 133 -18.76 -7.37 -22.34
CA ASP A 133 -20.16 -7.49 -21.90
C ASP A 133 -20.70 -8.93 -21.89
N HIS A 134 -19.95 -9.87 -22.45
CA HIS A 134 -20.39 -11.26 -22.60
C HIS A 134 -19.63 -12.25 -21.72
N LEU A 135 -18.66 -11.80 -20.91
CA LEU A 135 -17.82 -12.73 -20.17
C LEU A 135 -18.57 -13.31 -18.94
N PRO A 136 -18.56 -14.65 -18.77
CA PRO A 136 -18.71 -15.35 -17.49
C PRO A 136 -18.05 -14.64 -16.31
N LEU A 137 -18.63 -14.69 -15.10
CA LEU A 137 -18.11 -13.92 -13.95
C LEU A 137 -16.70 -14.37 -13.54
N LEU A 138 -16.44 -15.68 -13.55
CA LEU A 138 -15.10 -16.20 -13.29
C LEU A 138 -14.10 -15.82 -14.38
N GLU A 139 -14.50 -15.92 -15.65
CA GLU A 139 -13.64 -15.54 -16.78
C GLU A 139 -13.30 -14.04 -16.74
N LEU A 140 -14.27 -13.22 -16.33
CA LEU A 140 -14.06 -11.80 -16.10
C LEU A 140 -13.02 -11.56 -14.99
N ALA A 141 -13.07 -12.33 -13.90
CA ALA A 141 -12.09 -12.26 -12.81
C ALA A 141 -10.69 -12.71 -13.24
N ASP A 142 -10.58 -13.84 -13.95
CA ASP A 142 -9.31 -14.35 -14.47
C ASP A 142 -8.68 -13.39 -15.45
N ARG A 143 -9.46 -12.90 -16.42
CA ARG A 143 -8.97 -11.95 -17.41
C ARG A 143 -8.55 -10.64 -16.77
N THR A 144 -9.26 -10.16 -15.75
CA THR A 144 -8.83 -9.00 -14.95
C THR A 144 -7.46 -9.23 -14.32
N ARG A 145 -7.23 -10.41 -13.73
CA ARG A 145 -5.93 -10.75 -13.12
C ARG A 145 -4.82 -10.88 -14.16
N MET A 146 -5.05 -11.56 -15.28
CA MET A 146 -4.04 -11.74 -16.33
C MET A 146 -3.64 -10.42 -16.99
N VAL A 147 -4.61 -9.54 -17.29
CA VAL A 147 -4.32 -8.25 -17.92
C VAL A 147 -3.60 -7.32 -16.93
N ARG A 148 -3.83 -7.45 -15.62
CA ARG A 148 -3.11 -6.68 -14.59
C ARG A 148 -1.59 -6.81 -14.73
N GLU A 149 -1.07 -8.02 -14.91
CA GLU A 149 0.37 -8.27 -15.02
C GLU A 149 0.99 -7.53 -16.21
N HIS A 150 0.22 -7.34 -17.29
CA HIS A 150 0.63 -6.57 -18.46
C HIS A 150 0.63 -5.07 -18.17
N VAL A 151 -0.42 -4.58 -17.51
CA VAL A 151 -0.54 -3.18 -17.09
C VAL A 151 0.60 -2.78 -16.13
N GLU A 152 0.96 -3.63 -15.17
CA GLU A 152 1.98 -3.32 -14.15
C GLU A 152 3.40 -3.15 -14.72
N ARG A 153 3.66 -3.61 -15.96
CA ARG A 153 4.92 -3.39 -16.67
C ARG A 153 5.15 -1.90 -16.96
N ASP A 154 4.13 -1.22 -17.48
CA ASP A 154 4.23 0.17 -17.95
C ASP A 154 3.55 1.17 -17.03
N TYR A 155 2.76 0.71 -16.06
CA TYR A 155 2.00 1.54 -15.14
C TYR A 155 2.30 1.22 -13.68
N PHE A 156 2.39 2.28 -12.87
CA PHE A 156 2.17 2.20 -11.43
C PHE A 156 0.68 2.13 -11.17
N ARG A 157 0.24 1.12 -10.41
CA ARG A 157 -1.08 1.16 -9.78
C ARG A 157 -1.03 2.04 -8.54
N TYR A 158 -2.10 2.75 -8.28
CA TYR A 158 -2.29 3.47 -7.04
C TYR A 158 -3.73 3.40 -6.57
N SER A 159 -3.93 3.41 -5.25
CA SER A 159 -5.27 3.55 -4.67
C SER A 159 -5.57 5.02 -4.37
N VAL A 160 -6.79 5.45 -4.64
CA VAL A 160 -7.37 6.67 -4.11
C VAL A 160 -8.27 6.30 -2.95
N ILE A 161 -8.05 6.89 -1.79
CA ILE A 161 -8.81 6.62 -0.56
C ILE A 161 -9.56 7.88 -0.16
N ASP A 162 -10.90 7.75 -0.08
CA ASP A 162 -11.73 8.72 0.64
C ASP A 162 -11.94 8.22 2.06
N GLY A 163 -11.28 8.86 3.04
CA GLY A 163 -11.41 8.49 4.44
C GLY A 163 -12.83 8.62 4.99
N ALA A 164 -13.69 9.44 4.38
CA ALA A 164 -15.10 9.61 4.79
C ALA A 164 -15.94 8.36 4.57
N LYS A 165 -15.63 7.59 3.53
CA LYS A 165 -16.38 6.37 3.16
C LYS A 165 -15.54 5.09 3.28
N TRP A 166 -14.22 5.23 3.48
CA TRP A 166 -13.25 4.14 3.35
C TRP A 166 -13.33 3.37 2.02
N HIS A 167 -13.99 3.96 1.03
CA HIS A 167 -14.08 3.45 -0.33
C HIS A 167 -12.76 3.69 -1.05
N ARG A 168 -12.33 2.70 -1.85
CA ARG A 168 -11.11 2.78 -2.64
C ARG A 168 -11.38 2.62 -4.11
N THR A 169 -10.76 3.48 -4.89
CA THR A 169 -10.67 3.29 -6.33
C THR A 169 -9.21 3.08 -6.69
N GLU A 170 -8.96 2.31 -7.75
CA GLU A 170 -7.63 2.20 -8.32
C GLU A 170 -7.51 3.13 -9.52
N GLY A 171 -6.37 3.81 -9.61
CA GLY A 171 -5.93 4.47 -10.81
C GLY A 171 -4.63 3.90 -11.34
N LEU A 172 -4.32 4.27 -12.58
CA LEU A 172 -3.09 3.93 -13.27
C LEU A 172 -2.30 5.20 -13.57
N LEU A 173 -0.99 5.14 -13.31
CA LEU A 173 -0.06 6.20 -13.62
C LEU A 173 1.07 5.61 -14.47
N ALA A 174 1.21 6.07 -15.72
CA ALA A 174 2.25 5.56 -16.60
C ALA A 174 3.64 5.80 -15.99
N ARG A 175 4.50 4.78 -15.96
CA ARG A 175 5.86 4.86 -15.41
C ARG A 175 6.69 5.92 -16.13
N ALA A 176 6.47 6.08 -17.43
CA ALA A 176 7.11 7.13 -18.25
C ALA A 176 6.80 8.57 -17.77
N GLN A 177 5.70 8.79 -17.05
CA GLN A 177 5.36 10.09 -16.47
C GLN A 177 6.12 10.38 -15.16
N VAL A 178 6.81 9.38 -14.60
CA VAL A 178 7.59 9.51 -13.38
C VAL A 178 9.08 9.52 -13.73
N SER A 179 9.63 10.71 -14.00
CA SER A 179 11.08 10.86 -14.15
C SER A 179 11.76 10.78 -12.78
N TRP A 180 12.38 9.64 -12.45
CA TRP A 180 13.15 9.45 -11.21
C TRP A 180 14.59 8.99 -11.45
N THR A 181 14.94 8.69 -12.71
CA THR A 181 16.29 8.25 -13.10
C THR A 181 17.32 9.37 -12.97
N GLU A 182 16.89 10.63 -13.02
CA GLU A 182 17.75 11.81 -12.89
C GLU A 182 17.40 12.64 -11.65
N LEU A 183 18.41 13.15 -10.98
CA LEU A 183 18.30 14.10 -9.87
C LEU A 183 18.21 15.53 -10.42
N PRO A 184 17.15 16.29 -10.07
CA PRO A 184 17.09 17.72 -10.36
C PRO A 184 18.25 18.49 -9.72
N GLY A 185 18.67 19.60 -10.32
CA GLY A 185 19.79 20.42 -9.82
C GLY A 185 19.66 20.81 -8.34
N GLN A 186 18.47 21.28 -7.94
CA GLN A 186 18.17 21.63 -6.53
C GLN A 186 18.35 20.45 -5.55
N VAL A 187 18.11 19.21 -6.02
CA VAL A 187 18.29 18.01 -5.20
C VAL A 187 19.78 17.67 -5.09
N VAL A 188 20.51 17.76 -6.20
CA VAL A 188 21.97 17.56 -6.20
C VAL A 188 22.65 18.59 -5.29
N GLU A 189 22.30 19.87 -5.40
CA GLU A 189 22.81 20.94 -4.53
C GLU A 189 22.61 20.62 -3.05
N GLY A 190 21.39 20.24 -2.65
CA GLY A 190 21.08 19.88 -1.27
C GLY A 190 21.79 18.60 -0.76
N LEU A 191 22.27 17.73 -1.66
CA LEU A 191 22.97 16.50 -1.29
C LEU A 191 24.50 16.64 -1.34
N THR A 192 25.03 17.54 -2.18
CA THR A 192 26.48 17.76 -2.33
C THR A 192 27.13 18.27 -1.04
N GLU A 193 26.41 19.03 -0.21
CA GLU A 193 26.90 19.44 1.12
C GLU A 193 27.19 18.24 2.03
N ILE A 194 26.46 17.15 1.86
CA ILE A 194 26.55 15.93 2.69
C ILE A 194 27.61 14.98 2.14
N ALA A 195 27.70 14.85 0.81
CA ALA A 195 28.62 13.97 0.11
C ALA A 195 29.37 14.74 -0.99
N PRO A 196 30.41 15.53 -0.63
CA PRO A 196 31.16 16.34 -1.58
C PRO A 196 32.08 15.49 -2.47
N GLY A 197 32.37 15.97 -3.68
CA GLY A 197 33.35 15.36 -4.60
C GLY A 197 32.84 14.16 -5.41
N LEU A 198 31.52 13.94 -5.45
CA LEU A 198 30.92 12.89 -6.26
C LEU A 198 30.98 13.20 -7.77
N PRO A 199 30.90 12.18 -8.65
CA PRO A 199 30.96 12.37 -10.09
C PRO A 199 29.92 13.36 -10.62
N ASP A 200 30.29 14.15 -11.63
CA ASP A 200 29.39 15.06 -12.34
C ASP A 200 28.40 14.27 -13.22
N THR A 201 27.41 13.68 -12.56
CA THR A 201 26.31 12.98 -13.20
C THR A 201 25.02 13.25 -12.43
N ARG A 202 23.93 13.43 -13.16
CA ARG A 202 22.58 13.50 -12.57
C ARG A 202 21.91 12.14 -12.45
N VAL A 203 22.53 11.06 -12.92
CA VAL A 203 21.92 9.72 -12.90
C VAL A 203 21.82 9.23 -11.46
N ALA A 204 20.59 9.19 -10.91
CA ALA A 204 20.31 8.88 -9.51
C ALA A 204 20.86 7.51 -9.10
N ALA A 205 20.73 6.50 -9.98
CA ALA A 205 21.21 5.14 -9.76
C ALA A 205 22.75 5.01 -9.67
N ARG A 206 23.50 6.03 -10.09
CA ARG A 206 24.96 6.10 -9.92
C ARG A 206 25.33 7.02 -8.77
N TRP A 207 24.68 8.18 -8.71
CA TRP A 207 24.98 9.24 -7.75
C TRP A 207 24.63 8.84 -6.31
N LEU A 208 23.39 8.39 -6.06
CA LEU A 208 22.92 8.08 -4.70
C LEU A 208 23.67 6.90 -4.07
N PRO A 209 23.95 5.78 -4.77
CA PRO A 209 24.78 4.73 -4.19
C PRO A 209 26.22 5.18 -3.87
N ALA A 210 26.83 6.00 -4.73
CA ALA A 210 28.16 6.56 -4.46
C ALA A 210 28.15 7.47 -3.22
N ALA A 211 27.18 8.39 -3.13
CA ALA A 211 26.98 9.25 -1.96
C ALA A 211 26.77 8.44 -0.68
N THR A 212 25.95 7.39 -0.77
CA THR A 212 25.64 6.51 0.37
C THR A 212 26.90 5.83 0.89
N ARG A 213 27.71 5.24 0.01
CA ARG A 213 28.99 4.64 0.40
C ARG A 213 29.95 5.65 1.01
N GLN A 214 30.02 6.86 0.47
CA GLN A 214 30.85 7.92 1.05
C GLN A 214 30.40 8.28 2.48
N CYS A 215 29.09 8.44 2.71
CA CYS A 215 28.56 8.73 4.04
C CYS A 215 28.80 7.58 5.02
N LEU A 216 28.63 6.34 4.58
CA LEU A 216 28.93 5.16 5.40
C LEU A 216 30.41 5.10 5.80
N THR A 217 31.33 5.35 4.87
CA THR A 217 32.77 5.39 5.17
C THR A 217 33.13 6.54 6.11
N ALA A 218 32.55 7.72 5.91
CA ALA A 218 32.92 8.92 6.67
C ALA A 218 32.25 9.02 8.04
N ARG A 219 31.01 8.52 8.19
CA ARG A 219 30.15 8.75 9.37
C ARG A 219 29.54 7.47 9.94
N GLY A 220 29.74 6.31 9.31
CA GLY A 220 29.15 5.04 9.74
C GLY A 220 27.66 4.87 9.42
N GLN A 221 27.01 5.87 8.80
CA GLN A 221 25.58 5.85 8.49
C GLN A 221 25.24 6.74 7.29
N SER A 222 24.03 6.56 6.74
CA SER A 222 23.51 7.28 5.56
C SER A 222 22.24 8.10 5.83
N LYS A 223 21.81 8.20 7.11
CA LYS A 223 20.58 8.90 7.52
C LYS A 223 20.47 10.31 6.95
N GLU A 224 21.56 11.08 6.99
CA GLU A 224 21.57 12.46 6.52
C GLU A 224 21.17 12.59 5.05
N LEU A 225 21.52 11.62 4.20
CA LEU A 225 21.08 11.60 2.80
C LEU A 225 19.57 11.35 2.68
N VAL A 226 19.03 10.45 3.50
CA VAL A 226 17.58 10.21 3.55
C VAL A 226 16.86 11.48 3.99
N GLU A 227 17.36 12.15 5.03
CA GLU A 227 16.79 13.40 5.53
C GLU A 227 16.87 14.53 4.50
N ALA A 228 17.98 14.66 3.79
CA ALA A 228 18.13 15.68 2.76
C ALA A 228 17.16 15.48 1.61
N LEU A 229 16.93 14.23 1.17
CA LEU A 229 15.88 13.91 0.21
C LEU A 229 14.48 14.28 0.75
N MET A 230 14.21 14.01 2.03
CA MET A 230 12.96 14.41 2.67
C MET A 230 12.79 15.93 2.76
N ARG A 231 13.86 16.68 3.07
CA ARG A 231 13.86 18.15 3.06
C ARG A 231 13.61 18.70 1.65
N CYS A 232 14.20 18.08 0.62
CA CYS A 232 13.90 18.42 -0.77
C CYS A 232 12.41 18.22 -1.09
N ALA A 233 11.82 17.11 -0.63
CA ALA A 233 10.39 16.84 -0.81
C ALA A 233 9.49 17.85 -0.09
N VAL A 234 9.86 18.28 1.12
CA VAL A 234 9.15 19.35 1.85
C VAL A 234 9.20 20.67 1.09
N ARG A 235 10.35 21.01 0.50
CA ARG A 235 10.54 22.24 -0.28
C ARG A 235 9.97 22.16 -1.71
N ASP A 236 9.52 20.99 -2.16
CA ASP A 236 8.94 20.81 -3.48
C ASP A 236 7.57 21.49 -3.56
N ARG A 237 7.49 22.59 -4.33
CA ARG A 237 6.26 23.37 -4.52
C ARG A 237 5.12 22.57 -5.14
N ALA A 238 5.41 21.55 -5.94
CA ALA A 238 4.38 20.68 -6.49
C ALA A 238 3.76 19.78 -5.41
N LEU A 239 4.52 19.47 -4.35
CA LEU A 239 4.01 18.74 -3.19
C LEU A 239 3.34 19.68 -2.19
N ALA A 240 3.94 20.83 -1.86
CA ALA A 240 3.41 21.81 -0.91
C ALA A 240 2.88 21.14 0.38
N VAL A 241 3.71 20.26 0.95
CA VAL A 241 3.39 19.38 2.08
C VAL A 241 3.87 20.01 3.38
N ASP A 242 3.16 19.72 4.45
CA ASP A 242 3.51 20.22 5.78
C ASP A 242 4.53 19.31 6.47
N HIS A 243 4.51 18.01 6.14
CA HIS A 243 5.55 17.08 6.58
C HIS A 243 5.68 15.85 5.66
N VAL A 244 6.85 15.22 5.78
CA VAL A 244 7.22 13.99 5.11
C VAL A 244 7.72 12.99 6.14
N THR A 245 7.29 11.74 6.03
CA THR A 245 7.69 10.66 6.93
C THR A 245 8.20 9.47 6.13
N VAL A 246 9.40 9.00 6.48
CA VAL A 246 9.94 7.73 6.01
C VAL A 246 9.79 6.70 7.13
N THR A 247 9.35 5.50 6.78
CA THR A 247 9.34 4.35 7.68
C THR A 247 9.81 3.12 6.96
N CYS A 248 10.91 2.54 7.39
CA CYS A 248 11.42 1.28 6.86
C CYS A 248 11.99 0.37 7.93
N VAL A 249 12.32 -0.86 7.56
CA VAL A 249 13.18 -1.72 8.38
C VAL A 249 14.52 -1.02 8.62
N ARG A 250 15.11 -1.19 9.80
CA ARG A 250 16.36 -0.52 10.18
C ARG A 250 17.60 -1.08 9.48
N GLY A 251 17.52 -2.30 8.97
CA GLY A 251 18.68 -3.08 8.51
C GLY A 251 19.08 -4.21 9.46
N VAL A 252 18.43 -4.31 10.62
CA VAL A 252 18.54 -5.46 11.53
C VAL A 252 17.50 -6.52 11.17
N LEU A 253 17.85 -7.80 11.33
CA LEU A 253 16.94 -8.94 11.05
C LEU A 253 16.33 -8.96 9.65
N LEU A 254 17.03 -8.41 8.64
CA LEU A 254 16.57 -8.41 7.25
C LEU A 254 16.29 -9.82 6.73
N ASP A 255 16.97 -10.80 7.29
CA ASP A 255 16.86 -12.22 6.97
C ASP A 255 15.75 -12.95 7.71
N ARG A 256 15.21 -12.35 8.77
CA ARG A 256 14.12 -12.88 9.58
C ARG A 256 13.04 -11.81 9.75
N PRO A 257 12.48 -11.27 8.64
CA PRO A 257 11.58 -10.14 8.70
C PRO A 257 10.29 -10.43 9.48
N GLY A 258 9.90 -11.70 9.62
CA GLY A 258 8.78 -12.12 10.47
C GLY A 258 9.01 -11.92 11.98
N GLU A 259 10.27 -11.77 12.41
CA GLU A 259 10.64 -11.47 13.80
C GLU A 259 10.64 -9.97 14.11
N LEU A 260 10.29 -9.11 13.15
CA LEU A 260 10.25 -7.66 13.34
C LEU A 260 8.99 -7.25 14.14
N ASP A 261 9.11 -7.21 15.47
CA ASP A 261 8.02 -6.91 16.39
C ASP A 261 8.27 -5.70 17.30
N ALA A 262 9.51 -5.23 17.42
CA ALA A 262 9.93 -4.16 18.31
C ALA A 262 10.09 -2.81 17.57
N SER A 263 9.92 -1.70 18.30
CA SER A 263 9.86 -0.36 17.70
C SER A 263 11.23 0.14 17.20
N ASP A 264 12.31 -0.33 17.79
CA ASP A 264 13.72 0.02 17.52
C ASP A 264 14.32 -0.77 16.34
N GLN A 265 13.60 -1.79 15.84
CA GLN A 265 13.93 -2.52 14.61
C GLN A 265 13.48 -1.79 13.33
N PHE A 266 12.76 -0.67 13.49
CA PHE A 266 12.29 0.17 12.39
C PHE A 266 12.97 1.55 12.43
N PHE A 267 13.43 2.00 11.28
CA PHE A 267 13.79 3.39 11.05
C PHE A 267 12.51 4.17 10.75
N THR A 268 12.19 5.16 11.58
CA THR A 268 11.07 6.08 11.36
C THR A 268 11.54 7.51 11.59
N HIS A 269 11.50 8.33 10.56
CA HIS A 269 11.94 9.71 10.62
C HIS A 269 10.92 10.63 9.94
N THR A 270 10.72 11.82 10.51
CA THR A 270 9.76 12.83 10.01
C THR A 270 10.44 14.17 9.90
N VAL A 271 10.44 14.73 8.69
CA VAL A 271 10.85 16.10 8.40
C VAL A 271 9.59 16.94 8.25
N ILE A 272 9.54 18.07 8.94
CA ILE A 272 8.40 19.00 8.96
C ILE A 272 8.85 20.28 8.26
N ASP A 273 7.94 20.92 7.54
CA ASP A 273 8.16 22.25 6.96
C ASP A 273 8.52 23.26 8.06
N GLU A 274 9.63 23.96 7.87
CA GLU A 274 10.11 24.99 8.79
C GLU A 274 9.14 26.19 8.85
N GLY A 275 8.34 26.39 7.79
CA GLY A 275 7.27 27.40 7.76
C GLY A 275 6.01 27.01 8.54
N LEU A 276 5.86 25.74 8.95
CA LEU A 276 4.70 25.28 9.70
C LEU A 276 4.79 25.72 11.16
N ALA A 277 3.77 26.44 11.64
CA ALA A 277 3.61 26.77 13.06
C ALA A 277 3.25 25.52 13.90
N LEU A 278 4.21 24.62 14.07
CA LEU A 278 4.00 23.28 14.62
C LEU A 278 3.48 23.30 16.05
N ALA A 279 3.95 24.22 16.92
CA ALA A 279 3.46 24.34 18.29
C ALA A 279 1.95 24.63 18.34
N ARG A 280 1.48 25.59 17.54
CA ARG A 280 0.07 25.93 17.43
C ARG A 280 -0.75 24.75 16.91
N PHE A 281 -0.21 24.03 15.94
CA PHE A 281 -0.87 22.85 15.39
C PHE A 281 -0.93 21.69 16.40
N ALA A 282 0.15 21.45 17.14
CA ALA A 282 0.21 20.47 18.22
C ALA A 282 -0.87 20.77 19.27
N GLU A 283 -1.00 22.03 19.70
CA GLU A 283 -2.03 22.48 20.64
C GLU A 283 -3.45 22.24 20.09
N GLN A 284 -3.72 22.60 18.82
CA GLN A 284 -5.02 22.36 18.18
C GLN A 284 -5.42 20.88 18.14
N LEU A 285 -4.44 19.99 18.00
CA LEU A 285 -4.63 18.54 18.04
C LEU A 285 -4.67 17.95 19.46
N GLY A 286 -4.51 18.79 20.49
CA GLY A 286 -4.51 18.37 21.90
C GLY A 286 -3.19 17.76 22.38
N HIS A 287 -2.07 18.06 21.73
CA HIS A 287 -0.73 17.67 22.20
C HIS A 287 -0.12 18.76 23.08
N GLU A 288 0.53 18.33 24.16
CA GLU A 288 1.21 19.22 25.12
C GLU A 288 2.43 19.94 24.53
N SER A 289 3.02 19.40 23.45
CA SER A 289 4.20 19.98 22.81
C SER A 289 4.40 19.48 21.38
N GLU A 290 5.24 20.18 20.61
CA GLU A 290 5.69 19.72 19.29
C GLU A 290 6.38 18.36 19.35
N GLN A 291 7.21 18.14 20.37
CA GLN A 291 7.91 16.89 20.58
C GLN A 291 6.92 15.72 20.77
N ARG A 292 5.80 15.98 21.46
CA ARG A 292 4.74 15.00 21.67
C ARG A 292 3.99 14.65 20.38
N LEU A 293 3.72 15.64 19.54
CA LEU A 293 3.15 15.41 18.21
C LEU A 293 4.10 14.58 17.33
N ARG A 294 5.40 14.92 17.30
CA ARG A 294 6.43 14.16 16.56
C ARG A 294 6.53 12.70 17.04
N ALA A 295 6.51 12.49 18.36
CA ALA A 295 6.45 11.17 18.97
C ALA A 295 5.21 10.36 18.53
N THR A 296 4.04 11.02 18.51
CA THR A 296 2.78 10.39 18.09
C THR A 296 2.79 9.99 16.62
N LEU A 297 3.27 10.89 15.74
CA LEU A 297 3.48 10.59 14.32
C LEU A 297 4.37 9.36 14.12
N ARG A 298 5.49 9.30 14.82
CA ARG A 298 6.43 8.18 14.80
C ARG A 298 5.78 6.87 15.27
N ALA A 299 5.19 6.86 16.47
CA ALA A 299 4.58 5.67 17.05
C ALA A 299 3.47 5.10 16.16
N ARG A 300 2.67 5.97 15.54
CA ARG A 300 1.64 5.57 14.57
C ARG A 300 2.24 4.87 13.36
N MET A 301 3.31 5.42 12.79
CA MET A 301 3.96 4.83 11.61
C MET A 301 4.60 3.47 11.91
N ILE A 302 5.23 3.33 13.08
CA ILE A 302 5.76 2.04 13.55
C ILE A 302 4.63 1.01 13.71
N LYS A 303 3.49 1.40 14.31
CA LYS A 303 2.31 0.52 14.43
C LYS A 303 1.82 0.02 13.06
N LEU A 304 1.81 0.89 12.05
CA LEU A 304 1.44 0.50 10.69
C LEU A 304 2.46 -0.46 10.06
N LYS A 305 3.75 -0.24 10.30
CA LYS A 305 4.82 -1.10 9.77
C LYS A 305 4.81 -2.49 10.41
N ARG A 306 4.66 -2.58 11.73
CA ARG A 306 4.46 -3.86 12.44
C ARG A 306 3.27 -4.62 11.89
N LYS A 307 2.16 -3.93 11.62
CA LYS A 307 1.00 -4.55 10.98
C LYS A 307 1.35 -5.05 9.58
N ALA A 308 2.12 -4.32 8.78
CA ALA A 308 2.59 -4.79 7.48
C ALA A 308 3.42 -6.07 7.61
N VAL A 309 4.35 -6.14 8.57
CA VAL A 309 5.14 -7.36 8.85
C VAL A 309 4.23 -8.55 9.12
N VAL A 310 3.28 -8.43 10.04
CA VAL A 310 2.30 -9.49 10.34
C VAL A 310 1.53 -9.90 9.08
N ASN A 311 1.16 -8.94 8.23
CA ASN A 311 0.40 -9.22 7.02
C ASN A 311 1.20 -9.93 5.92
N TYR A 312 2.52 -9.79 5.91
CA TYR A 312 3.40 -10.39 4.90
C TYR A 312 4.07 -11.67 5.37
N PHE A 313 4.30 -11.80 6.68
CA PHE A 313 5.14 -12.85 7.26
C PHE A 313 4.48 -13.59 8.42
N GLY A 314 3.31 -13.16 8.89
CA GLY A 314 2.58 -13.86 9.95
C GLY A 314 1.93 -15.16 9.47
N ASP A 315 1.54 -16.01 10.41
CA ASP A 315 0.84 -17.27 10.10
C ASP A 315 -0.47 -17.02 9.34
N GLY A 316 -0.69 -17.79 8.26
CA GLY A 316 -1.86 -17.64 7.40
C GLY A 316 -1.88 -16.35 6.56
N CYS A 317 -0.79 -15.59 6.49
CA CYS A 317 -0.66 -14.47 5.56
C CYS A 317 -0.83 -14.93 4.11
N LEU A 318 -1.16 -14.01 3.21
CA LEU A 318 -1.32 -14.33 1.79
C LEU A 318 0.01 -14.60 1.05
N ARG A 319 1.12 -14.84 1.77
CA ARG A 319 2.44 -15.28 1.25
C ARG A 319 2.82 -14.72 -0.12
N GLY A 320 2.81 -13.39 -0.26
CA GLY A 320 3.22 -12.70 -1.49
C GLY A 320 2.09 -12.34 -2.45
N GLU A 321 0.84 -12.69 -2.17
CA GLU A 321 -0.26 -12.16 -2.97
C GLU A 321 -0.54 -10.70 -2.65
N TRP A 322 -0.81 -9.94 -3.71
CA TRP A 322 -1.11 -8.52 -3.61
C TRP A 322 -2.36 -8.29 -2.76
N VAL A 323 -2.19 -7.48 -1.72
CA VAL A 323 -3.26 -6.94 -0.90
C VAL A 323 -3.34 -5.46 -1.19
N GLU A 324 -4.50 -4.93 -1.55
CA GLU A 324 -4.64 -3.51 -1.87
C GLU A 324 -4.29 -2.56 -0.72
N LYS A 325 -4.45 -2.98 0.55
CA LYS A 325 -3.89 -2.21 1.69
C LYS A 325 -2.39 -1.97 1.59
N ALA A 326 -1.72 -2.86 0.87
CA ALA A 326 -0.32 -2.79 0.51
C ALA A 326 -0.10 -2.32 -0.93
N ALA A 327 -1.09 -1.71 -1.60
CA ALA A 327 -0.87 -1.04 -2.87
C ALA A 327 0.29 -0.07 -2.73
N ASP A 328 1.30 -0.21 -3.58
CA ASP A 328 2.56 0.49 -3.41
C ASP A 328 2.33 2.00 -3.30
N ASN A 329 1.42 2.53 -4.12
CA ASN A 329 1.17 3.96 -4.21
C ASN A 329 -0.25 4.30 -3.76
N MET A 330 -0.41 5.41 -3.06
CA MET A 330 -1.73 5.87 -2.63
C MET A 330 -1.86 7.39 -2.67
N ILE A 331 -3.05 7.85 -2.97
CA ILE A 331 -3.57 9.18 -2.66
C ILE A 331 -4.65 8.99 -1.61
N PHE A 332 -4.66 9.84 -0.60
CA PHE A 332 -5.69 9.80 0.43
C PHE A 332 -6.15 11.21 0.79
N PHE A 333 -7.42 11.34 1.15
CA PHE A 333 -8.03 12.59 1.60
C PHE A 333 -9.19 12.28 2.55
N ASN A 334 -9.62 13.28 3.33
CA ASN A 334 -10.60 13.11 4.41
C ASN A 334 -10.20 12.03 5.43
N GLU A 335 -8.90 11.75 5.60
CA GLU A 335 -8.44 10.59 6.38
C GLU A 335 -8.83 10.69 7.86
N ASP A 336 -8.97 11.89 8.39
CA ASP A 336 -9.32 12.19 9.78
C ASP A 336 -10.83 12.15 10.07
N THR A 337 -11.69 11.92 9.09
CA THR A 337 -13.16 11.92 9.27
C THR A 337 -13.65 10.89 10.29
N HIS A 338 -13.10 9.67 10.31
CA HIS A 338 -13.63 8.58 11.16
C HIS A 338 -12.57 7.75 11.89
N TYR A 339 -11.28 8.00 11.65
CA TYR A 339 -10.20 7.24 12.30
C TYR A 339 -9.44 8.11 13.30
N ARG A 340 -9.62 7.82 14.60
CA ARG A 340 -8.95 8.54 15.70
C ARG A 340 -7.45 8.68 15.49
N GLY A 341 -6.79 7.67 14.92
CA GLY A 341 -5.35 7.74 14.63
C GLY A 341 -4.95 8.72 13.53
N HIS A 342 -5.86 9.19 12.69
CA HIS A 342 -5.62 10.28 11.72
C HIS A 342 -5.93 11.63 12.36
N GLN A 343 -7.01 11.70 13.14
CA GLN A 343 -7.39 12.88 13.92
C GLN A 343 -6.27 13.32 14.86
N THR A 344 -5.67 12.39 15.61
CA THR A 344 -4.61 12.72 16.58
C THR A 344 -3.32 13.23 15.94
N VAL A 345 -3.17 13.15 14.62
CA VAL A 345 -2.00 13.67 13.90
C VAL A 345 -2.40 14.71 12.84
N GLY A 346 -3.69 15.07 12.79
CA GLY A 346 -4.30 15.96 11.81
C GLY A 346 -3.97 15.62 10.36
N CYS A 347 -3.91 14.33 10.05
CA CYS A 347 -3.70 13.86 8.68
C CYS A 347 -5.01 13.98 7.90
N SER A 348 -5.15 15.05 7.12
CA SER A 348 -6.31 15.27 6.25
C SER A 348 -6.12 14.61 4.88
N THR A 349 -5.05 14.97 4.16
CA THR A 349 -4.78 14.51 2.79
C THR A 349 -3.29 14.31 2.55
N GLY A 350 -2.94 13.47 1.60
CA GLY A 350 -1.54 13.17 1.30
C GLY A 350 -1.34 12.10 0.26
N GLY A 351 -0.08 11.73 0.12
CA GLY A 351 0.37 10.70 -0.79
C GLY A 351 1.30 9.71 -0.11
N ARG A 352 1.31 8.49 -0.62
CA ARG A 352 2.23 7.43 -0.20
C ARG A 352 2.87 6.78 -1.42
N SER A 353 4.14 6.46 -1.31
CA SER A 353 4.78 5.46 -2.16
C SER A 353 5.62 4.53 -1.29
N ALA A 354 5.21 3.28 -1.25
CA ALA A 354 5.91 2.18 -0.60
C ALA A 354 6.94 1.61 -1.56
N PHE A 355 7.98 1.03 -0.98
CA PHE A 355 9.08 0.45 -1.75
C PHE A 355 9.57 -0.84 -1.13
N GLU A 356 10.04 -1.72 -2.00
CA GLU A 356 10.77 -2.93 -1.65
C GLU A 356 12.17 -2.60 -1.11
N VAL A 357 12.72 -3.54 -0.33
CA VAL A 357 14.05 -3.40 0.27
C VAL A 357 14.91 -4.57 -0.18
N SER A 358 15.97 -4.30 -0.93
CA SER A 358 16.95 -5.28 -1.37
C SER A 358 18.22 -5.18 -0.53
N TYR A 359 18.81 -6.33 -0.22
CA TYR A 359 20.05 -6.47 0.56
C TYR A 359 20.85 -7.69 0.12
N HIS A 360 22.12 -7.75 0.50
CA HIS A 360 22.98 -8.91 0.22
C HIS A 360 23.17 -9.76 1.48
N ARG A 361 23.08 -11.08 1.32
CA ARG A 361 23.44 -12.08 2.34
C ARG A 361 24.04 -13.30 1.63
N ASP A 362 25.12 -13.87 2.17
CA ASP A 362 25.74 -15.09 1.64
C ASP A 362 26.04 -15.03 0.12
N ARG A 363 26.42 -13.85 -0.38
CA ARG A 363 26.66 -13.51 -1.80
C ARG A 363 25.43 -13.58 -2.72
N ALA A 364 24.21 -13.68 -2.17
CA ALA A 364 22.96 -13.58 -2.90
C ALA A 364 22.23 -12.26 -2.57
N GLU A 365 21.51 -11.72 -3.56
CA GLU A 365 20.58 -10.61 -3.35
C GLU A 365 19.22 -11.15 -2.92
N HIS A 366 18.70 -10.56 -1.84
CA HIS A 366 17.38 -10.84 -1.31
C HIS A 366 16.54 -9.56 -1.38
N THR A 367 15.26 -9.69 -1.75
CA THR A 367 14.32 -8.57 -1.82
C THR A 367 13.13 -8.84 -0.92
N LEU A 368 12.92 -7.95 0.04
CA LEU A 368 11.71 -7.92 0.85
C LEU A 368 10.58 -7.22 0.08
N PRO A 369 9.31 -7.62 0.29
CA PRO A 369 8.18 -7.09 -0.46
C PRO A 369 8.01 -5.58 -0.30
N PRO A 370 7.24 -4.94 -1.21
CA PRO A 370 6.75 -3.58 -1.02
C PRO A 370 6.09 -3.42 0.35
N MET A 371 6.09 -2.19 0.89
CA MET A 371 5.74 -1.84 2.28
C MET A 371 6.81 -2.16 3.33
N MET A 372 7.93 -2.80 3.01
CA MET A 372 9.06 -2.79 3.95
C MET A 372 9.71 -1.42 4.03
N GLY A 373 9.71 -0.66 2.93
CA GLY A 373 9.86 0.79 2.91
C GLY A 373 8.53 1.52 2.66
N ASP A 374 8.36 2.68 3.29
CA ASP A 374 7.16 3.53 3.15
C ASP A 374 7.59 5.00 3.20
N PHE A 375 7.32 5.76 2.13
CA PHE A 375 7.52 7.21 2.05
C PHE A 375 6.15 7.88 1.98
N ARG A 376 5.85 8.75 2.95
CA ARG A 376 4.59 9.47 3.04
C ARG A 376 4.80 10.96 3.05
N VAL A 377 3.91 11.65 2.37
CA VAL A 377 3.81 13.09 2.39
C VAL A 377 2.40 13.48 2.81
N VAL A 378 2.26 14.52 3.63
CA VAL A 378 0.98 14.89 4.23
C VAL A 378 0.78 16.39 4.15
N ARG A 379 -0.46 16.77 3.81
CA ARG A 379 -1.02 18.09 4.05
C ARG A 379 -2.04 17.97 5.18
N LEU A 380 -1.92 18.86 6.15
CA LEU A 380 -2.77 18.97 7.33
C LEU A 380 -4.06 19.75 7.00
N SER A 381 -4.08 20.49 5.88
CA SER A 381 -5.21 21.30 5.44
C SER A 381 -6.43 20.47 5.01
N HIS A 382 -7.63 20.94 5.34
CA HIS A 382 -8.91 20.46 4.78
C HIS A 382 -9.36 21.21 3.51
N ASP A 383 -8.58 22.19 3.07
CA ASP A 383 -8.86 22.94 1.85
C ASP A 383 -8.97 21.98 0.65
N PRO A 384 -10.15 21.88 -0.01
CA PRO A 384 -10.34 21.03 -1.18
C PRO A 384 -9.39 21.38 -2.33
N GLU A 385 -8.98 22.65 -2.48
CA GLU A 385 -8.04 23.09 -3.53
C GLU A 385 -6.62 22.56 -3.28
N ARG A 386 -6.30 22.27 -2.01
CA ARG A 386 -5.05 21.63 -1.58
C ARG A 386 -5.17 20.12 -1.44
N ARG A 387 -6.22 19.47 -1.98
CA ARG A 387 -6.32 18.01 -1.99
C ARG A 387 -5.21 17.39 -2.83
N PHE A 388 -4.65 16.26 -2.40
CA PHE A 388 -3.67 15.52 -3.20
C PHE A 388 -4.33 14.95 -4.47
N ALA A 389 -3.64 15.10 -5.60
CA ALA A 389 -4.03 14.61 -6.91
C ALA A 389 -2.93 13.72 -7.53
N VAL A 390 -3.25 13.11 -8.67
CA VAL A 390 -2.36 12.20 -9.42
C VAL A 390 -1.05 12.87 -9.82
N ASP A 391 -1.09 14.16 -10.16
CA ASP A 391 0.12 14.90 -10.50
C ASP A 391 1.08 15.02 -9.31
N ASN A 392 0.57 15.17 -8.08
CA ASN A 392 1.41 15.18 -6.88
C ASN A 392 2.03 13.78 -6.64
N LEU A 393 1.28 12.70 -6.93
CA LEU A 393 1.76 11.33 -6.74
C LEU A 393 3.02 11.03 -7.55
N ARG A 394 3.19 11.62 -8.74
CA ARG A 394 4.43 11.48 -9.53
C ARG A 394 5.67 11.92 -8.75
N HIS A 395 5.55 13.00 -7.98
CA HIS A 395 6.63 13.51 -7.13
C HIS A 395 6.85 12.61 -5.92
N VAL A 396 5.78 12.12 -5.28
CA VAL A 396 5.89 11.18 -4.16
C VAL A 396 6.64 9.92 -4.55
N ILE A 397 6.31 9.32 -5.70
CA ILE A 397 7.00 8.12 -6.22
C ILE A 397 8.46 8.44 -6.48
N ARG A 398 8.77 9.59 -7.10
CA ARG A 398 10.14 10.02 -7.39
C ARG A 398 11.01 10.06 -6.13
N TYR A 399 10.57 10.78 -5.09
CA TYR A 399 11.31 10.84 -3.84
C TYR A 399 11.41 9.48 -3.15
N ALA A 400 10.35 8.67 -3.18
CA ALA A 400 10.38 7.33 -2.62
C ALA A 400 11.41 6.42 -3.32
N GLN A 401 11.54 6.53 -4.65
CA GLN A 401 12.57 5.78 -5.40
C GLN A 401 13.99 6.24 -5.05
N TRP A 402 14.22 7.54 -4.85
CA TRP A 402 15.52 8.03 -4.40
C TRP A 402 15.87 7.57 -2.98
N VAL A 403 14.91 7.68 -2.05
CA VAL A 403 15.07 7.15 -0.70
C VAL A 403 15.34 5.64 -0.74
N ARG A 404 14.60 4.89 -1.58
CA ARG A 404 14.84 3.46 -1.78
C ARG A 404 16.29 3.17 -2.19
N LEU A 405 16.85 3.92 -3.14
CA LEU A 405 18.25 3.71 -3.56
C LEU A 405 19.25 3.90 -2.42
N VAL A 406 19.07 4.92 -1.58
CA VAL A 406 19.93 5.16 -0.40
C VAL A 406 19.77 4.03 0.63
N VAL A 407 18.53 3.65 0.93
CA VAL A 407 18.22 2.58 1.91
C VAL A 407 18.80 1.24 1.44
N GLN A 408 18.59 0.87 0.18
CA GLN A 408 19.09 -0.39 -0.36
C GLN A 408 20.62 -0.42 -0.41
N GLU A 409 21.27 0.66 -0.83
CA GLU A 409 22.74 0.71 -0.81
C GLU A 409 23.29 0.62 0.61
N THR A 410 22.61 1.23 1.58
CA THR A 410 22.96 1.11 3.00
C THR A 410 23.02 -0.35 3.44
N PHE A 411 21.99 -1.13 3.09
CA PHE A 411 21.93 -2.54 3.48
C PHE A 411 22.85 -3.43 2.65
N ARG A 412 23.04 -3.15 1.35
CA ARG A 412 24.04 -3.85 0.52
C ARG A 412 25.46 -3.68 1.06
N ALA A 413 25.76 -2.53 1.65
CA ALA A 413 27.03 -2.24 2.32
C ALA A 413 27.13 -2.79 3.76
N GLY A 414 26.11 -3.50 4.26
CA GLY A 414 26.05 -4.01 5.64
C GLY A 414 25.80 -2.94 6.70
N GLY A 415 25.42 -1.73 6.29
CA GLY A 415 25.07 -0.64 7.21
C GLY A 415 23.67 -0.76 7.78
N VAL A 416 23.40 0.05 8.81
CA VAL A 416 22.08 0.20 9.45
C VAL A 416 21.66 1.67 9.48
N LEU A 417 20.36 1.93 9.47
CA LEU A 417 19.79 3.28 9.57
C LEU A 417 19.49 3.63 11.02
N GLU A 418 20.41 4.32 11.68
CA GLU A 418 20.25 4.67 13.09
C GLU A 418 19.59 6.03 13.27
N LEU A 419 18.75 6.16 14.28
CA LEU A 419 18.30 7.46 14.76
C LEU A 419 19.18 7.88 15.91
N LEU A 420 19.42 9.19 16.03
CA LEU A 420 20.15 9.74 17.17
C LEU A 420 19.40 9.39 18.47
N PRO A 421 20.10 9.21 19.60
CA PRO A 421 19.46 8.90 20.89
C PRO A 421 18.35 9.90 21.27
N SER A 422 18.53 11.18 20.96
CA SER A 422 17.54 12.25 21.15
C SER A 422 16.23 12.02 20.37
N GLU A 423 16.30 11.35 19.23
CA GLU A 423 15.16 11.01 18.39
C GLU A 423 14.49 9.68 18.81
N GLN A 424 15.20 8.84 19.57
CA GLN A 424 14.68 7.57 20.10
C GLN A 424 13.84 7.78 21.38
N ALA A 425 14.21 8.75 22.22
CA ALA A 425 13.59 9.03 23.52
C ALA A 425 12.10 9.45 23.45
N GLY A 426 11.60 9.84 22.27
CA GLY A 426 10.19 10.21 22.08
C GLY A 426 9.18 9.05 22.17
N SER A 427 9.62 7.80 22.37
CA SER A 427 8.71 6.64 22.43
C SER A 427 8.06 6.40 23.81
N ALA A 428 8.49 7.11 24.86
CA ALA A 428 7.98 6.91 26.21
C ALA A 428 6.60 7.58 26.39
N GLY A 429 5.57 6.75 26.56
CA GLY A 429 4.27 7.13 27.07
C GLY A 429 3.21 7.18 25.99
N CYS A 430 2.55 6.08 25.70
CA CYS A 430 1.15 6.14 25.27
C CYS A 430 0.39 5.38 26.37
N THR A 431 0.03 6.10 27.43
CA THR A 431 -0.83 5.58 28.48
C THR A 431 -2.27 5.96 28.17
N ARG A 432 -3.09 4.91 27.99
CA ARG A 432 -4.55 4.82 27.87
C ARG A 432 -5.16 5.01 26.47
#